data_AF-A0A7D7ZRR3-F1
#
_entry.id   AF-A0A7D7ZRR3-F1
#
_cell.length_a   1.000
_cell.length_b   1.000
_cell.length_c   1.000
_cell.angle_alpha   90.00
_cell.angle_beta   90.00
_cell.angle_gamma   90.00
#
_symmetry.space_group_name_H-M   'P 1'
#
loop_
_entity.id
_entity.type
_entity.pdbx_description
1 polymer ?
#
loop_
_entity_poly.entity_id
_entity_poly.type
_entity_poly.pdbx_seq_one_letter_code
_entity_poly.pdbx_strand_id
1 'polypeptide(L)'
;MGDMPDFVKEELNLSGEIMDVFNNSDQYHLNFKVEDLSPNSLGHEINATTFFNDSTKAFDITLNTSYISNATDLVIARTIIHEPLHAYINFVYYT
;
A
#
# COMPACT_ATOMS: atom_id res chain seq x y z
N MET A 1 8.30 18.88 21.57
CA MET A 1 8.36 18.46 20.16
C MET A 1 8.14 19.71 19.34
N GLY A 2 9.15 20.16 18.60
CA GLY A 2 9.04 21.36 17.77
C GLY A 2 8.05 21.10 16.64
N ASP A 3 7.19 22.07 16.37
CA ASP A 3 6.20 21.98 15.30
C ASP A 3 6.92 21.82 13.96
N MET A 4 6.55 20.79 13.20
CA MET A 4 7.15 20.52 11.90
C MET A 4 6.73 21.65 10.94
N PRO A 5 7.66 22.28 10.20
CA PRO A 5 7.33 23.36 9.27
C PRO A 5 6.29 22.92 8.24
N ASP A 6 5.38 23.80 7.86
CA ASP A 6 4.23 23.43 7.01
C ASP A 6 4.65 22.94 5.61
N PHE A 7 5.74 23.46 5.04
CA PHE A 7 6.29 22.94 3.78
C PHE A 7 6.74 21.48 3.89
N VAL A 8 7.20 21.05 5.07
CA VAL A 8 7.58 19.66 5.33
C VAL A 8 6.33 18.80 5.45
N LYS A 9 5.24 19.32 6.01
CA LYS A 9 3.95 18.64 6.06
C LYS A 9 3.34 18.48 4.67
N GLU A 10 3.48 19.49 3.81
CA GLU A 10 2.97 19.45 2.43
C GLU A 10 3.84 18.57 1.52
N GLU A 11 5.17 18.74 1.50
CA GLU A 11 6.06 17.96 0.63
C GLU A 11 6.27 16.50 1.08
N LEU A 12 6.11 16.18 2.38
CA LEU A 12 6.27 14.81 2.88
C LEU A 12 4.96 14.03 3.03
N ASN A 13 3.80 14.60 2.68
CA ASN A 13 2.51 13.90 2.72
C ASN A 13 2.18 13.16 1.41
N LEU A 14 3.21 12.69 0.68
CA LEU A 14 3.03 11.90 -0.53
C LEU A 14 2.08 10.71 -0.34
N SER A 15 2.14 10.06 0.83
CA SER A 15 1.23 8.96 1.15
C SER A 15 -0.23 9.40 1.26
N GLY A 16 -0.47 10.60 1.77
CA GLY A 16 -1.81 11.20 1.83
C GLY A 16 -2.32 11.53 0.43
N GLU A 17 -1.49 12.16 -0.41
CA GLU A 17 -1.86 12.46 -1.81
C GLU A 17 -2.17 11.20 -2.61
N ILE A 18 -1.36 10.15 -2.47
CA ILE A 18 -1.61 8.85 -3.11
C ILE A 18 -2.94 8.26 -2.63
N MET A 19 -3.20 8.32 -1.32
CA MET A 19 -4.45 7.82 -0.75
C MET A 19 -5.66 8.62 -1.27
N ASP A 20 -5.52 9.93 -1.43
CA ASP A 20 -6.55 10.81 -1.97
C ASP A 20 -6.88 10.48 -3.43
N VAL A 21 -5.91 10.06 -4.25
CA VAL A 21 -6.17 9.62 -5.64
C VAL A 21 -7.16 8.46 -5.66
N PHE A 22 -6.96 7.45 -4.81
CA PHE A 22 -7.82 6.27 -4.80
C PHE A 22 -9.12 6.46 -4.01
N ASN A 23 -9.12 7.29 -2.98
CA ASN A 23 -10.33 7.59 -2.20
C ASN A 23 -11.31 8.50 -2.96
N ASN A 24 -10.81 9.38 -3.82
CA ASN A 24 -11.64 10.31 -4.60
C ASN A 24 -11.91 9.83 -6.04
N SER A 25 -11.42 8.65 -6.41
CA SER A 25 -11.65 8.07 -7.73
C SER A 25 -12.93 7.25 -7.74
N ASP A 26 -13.80 7.51 -8.72
CA ASP A 26 -15.01 6.71 -8.98
C ASP A 26 -14.71 5.42 -9.76
N GLN A 27 -13.48 5.23 -10.21
CA GLN A 27 -13.09 4.15 -11.11
C GLN A 27 -12.07 3.18 -10.52
N TYR A 28 -11.17 3.68 -9.67
CA TYR A 28 -10.04 2.90 -9.14
C TYR A 28 -10.00 3.01 -7.63
N HIS A 29 -9.87 1.88 -6.94
CA HIS A 29 -9.92 1.83 -5.48
C HIS A 29 -8.78 0.97 -4.90
N LEU A 30 -8.45 1.18 -3.63
CA LEU A 30 -7.55 0.30 -2.88
C LEU A 30 -8.37 -0.67 -2.02
N ASN A 31 -8.06 -1.95 -2.10
CA ASN A 31 -8.59 -2.96 -1.19
C ASN A 31 -7.47 -3.49 -0.30
N PHE A 32 -7.68 -3.50 1.01
CA PHE A 32 -6.75 -4.12 1.95
C PHE A 32 -7.31 -5.44 2.44
N LYS A 33 -6.48 -6.49 2.42
CA LYS A 33 -6.84 -7.79 2.97
C LYS A 33 -5.66 -8.49 3.61
N VAL A 34 -5.98 -9.48 4.44
CA VAL A 34 -5.01 -10.33 5.12
C VAL A 34 -5.24 -11.77 4.67
N GLU A 35 -4.24 -12.36 4.04
CA GLU A 35 -4.28 -13.73 3.53
C GLU A 35 -2.89 -14.37 3.63
N ASP A 36 -2.81 -15.70 3.59
CA ASP A 36 -1.54 -16.39 3.50
C ASP A 36 -0.93 -16.22 2.12
N LEU A 37 0.26 -15.62 2.06
CA LEU A 37 1.00 -15.43 0.82
C LEU A 37 2.02 -16.55 0.64
N SER A 38 1.98 -17.18 -0.54
CA SER A 38 3.01 -18.14 -0.94
C SER A 38 4.39 -17.46 -1.00
N PRO A 39 5.47 -18.19 -0.67
CA PRO A 39 6.83 -17.70 -0.88
C PRO A 39 7.07 -17.29 -2.33
N ASN A 40 7.99 -16.34 -2.54
CA ASN A 40 8.40 -15.94 -3.88
C ASN A 40 9.15 -17.06 -4.60
N SER A 41 9.55 -16.83 -5.86
CA SER A 41 10.27 -17.81 -6.68
C SER A 41 11.62 -18.26 -6.12
N LEU A 42 12.17 -17.54 -5.13
CA LEU A 42 13.41 -17.89 -4.42
C LEU A 42 13.13 -18.63 -3.10
N GLY A 43 11.86 -18.89 -2.77
CA GLY A 43 11.44 -19.53 -1.53
C GLY A 43 11.43 -18.60 -0.31
N HIS A 44 11.54 -17.28 -0.49
CA HIS A 44 11.46 -16.33 0.62
C HIS A 44 10.01 -15.93 0.91
N GLU A 45 9.66 -15.83 2.19
CA GLU A 45 8.37 -15.30 2.61
C GLU A 45 8.17 -13.86 2.10
N ILE A 46 6.93 -13.56 1.73
CA ILE A 46 6.53 -12.23 1.27
C ILE A 46 5.70 -11.59 2.37
N ASN A 47 6.00 -10.33 2.69
CA ASN A 47 5.30 -9.59 3.74
C ASN A 47 3.97 -9.01 3.25
N ALA A 48 3.96 -8.48 2.03
CA ALA A 48 2.78 -7.95 1.38
C ALA A 48 2.94 -7.96 -0.15
N THR A 49 1.82 -7.88 -0.86
CA THR A 49 1.78 -7.74 -2.33
C THR A 49 0.71 -6.74 -2.73
N THR A 50 0.94 -6.08 -3.86
CA THR A 50 -0.04 -5.20 -4.52
C THR A 50 -0.32 -5.74 -5.92
N PHE A 51 -1.59 -5.97 -6.25
CA PHE A 51 -2.00 -6.48 -7.55
C PHE A 51 -3.19 -5.69 -8.12
N PHE A 52 -3.16 -5.36 -9.41
CA PHE A 52 -4.30 -4.72 -10.07
C PHE A 52 -5.29 -5.75 -10.60
N ASN A 53 -6.51 -5.70 -10.11
CA ASN A 53 -7.62 -6.53 -10.57
C ASN A 53 -8.44 -5.78 -11.62
N ASP A 54 -8.23 -6.14 -12.89
CA ASP A 54 -8.90 -5.47 -14.01
C ASP A 54 -10.42 -5.62 -14.01
N SER A 55 -10.95 -6.69 -13.39
CA SER A 55 -12.40 -6.95 -13.34
C SER A 55 -13.11 -6.06 -12.34
N THR A 56 -12.46 -5.74 -11.22
CA THR A 56 -13.02 -4.86 -10.17
C THR A 56 -12.48 -3.44 -10.26
N LYS A 57 -11.51 -3.19 -11.16
CA LYS A 57 -10.72 -1.96 -11.26
C LYS A 57 -10.08 -1.55 -9.93
N ALA A 58 -9.76 -2.51 -9.09
CA ALA A 58 -9.18 -2.26 -7.77
C ALA A 58 -7.71 -2.71 -7.70
N PHE A 59 -6.94 -2.05 -6.86
CA PHE A 59 -5.62 -2.50 -6.44
C PHE A 59 -5.78 -3.27 -5.12
N ASP A 60 -5.62 -4.59 -5.20
CA ASP A 60 -5.70 -5.50 -4.08
C ASP A 60 -4.33 -5.54 -3.38
N ILE A 61 -4.27 -4.94 -2.20
CA ILE A 61 -3.13 -4.94 -1.29
C ILE A 61 -3.35 -6.06 -0.27
N THR A 62 -2.50 -7.08 -0.32
CA THR A 62 -2.58 -8.25 0.56
C THR A 62 -1.40 -8.25 1.50
N LEU A 63 -1.66 -8.24 2.81
CA LEU A 63 -0.65 -8.44 3.84
C LEU A 63 -0.64 -9.91 4.28
N ASN A 64 0.54 -10.49 4.46
CA ASN A 64 0.68 -11.87 4.89
C ASN A 64 0.24 -12.02 6.36
N THR A 65 -0.57 -13.04 6.66
CA THR A 65 -1.00 -13.38 8.03
C THR A 65 0.19 -13.55 8.98
N SER A 66 1.24 -14.26 8.54
CA SER A 66 2.43 -14.50 9.36
C SER A 66 3.18 -13.20 9.66
N TYR A 67 3.22 -12.29 8.69
CA TYR A 67 3.85 -11.00 8.83
C TYR A 67 3.09 -10.12 9.84
N ILE A 68 1.77 -9.97 9.70
CA ILE A 68 0.96 -9.18 10.65
C ILE A 68 1.05 -9.73 12.08
N SER A 69 1.11 -11.05 12.23
CA SER A 69 1.15 -11.68 13.55
C SER A 69 2.49 -11.49 14.28
N ASN A 70 3.58 -11.22 13.54
CA ASN A 70 4.94 -11.13 14.09
C ASN A 70 5.54 -9.72 14.02
N ALA A 71 5.00 -8.84 13.18
CA ALA A 71 5.51 -7.49 13.01
C ALA A 71 5.03 -6.54 14.12
N THR A 72 5.80 -5.49 14.36
CA THR A 72 5.34 -4.38 15.22
C THR A 72 4.35 -3.49 14.47
N ASP A 73 3.48 -2.81 15.19
CA ASP A 73 2.50 -1.86 14.60
C ASP A 73 3.16 -0.82 13.69
N LEU A 74 4.35 -0.33 14.06
CA LEU A 74 5.11 0.63 13.24
C LEU A 74 5.52 0.04 11.89
N VAL A 75 5.92 -1.23 11.88
CA VAL A 75 6.34 -1.95 10.67
C VAL A 75 5.12 -2.24 9.79
N ILE A 76 3.98 -2.60 10.38
CA ILE A 76 2.71 -2.77 9.67
C ILE A 76 2.25 -1.44 9.06
N ALA A 77 2.26 -0.35 9.83
CA ALA A 77 1.89 0.98 9.36
C ALA A 77 2.77 1.44 8.19
N ARG A 78 4.08 1.22 8.28
CA ARG A 78 5.01 1.48 7.17
C ARG A 78 4.61 0.71 5.90
N THR A 79 4.24 -0.56 6.03
CA THR A 79 3.83 -1.39 4.89
C THR A 79 2.50 -0.92 4.31
N ILE A 80 1.53 -0.57 5.14
CA ILE A 80 0.25 0.01 4.69
C ILE A 80 0.47 1.32 3.93
N ILE A 81 1.50 2.10 4.26
CA ILE A 81 1.88 3.31 3.52
C ILE A 81 2.66 2.97 2.24
N HIS A 82 3.47 1.92 2.26
CA HIS A 82 4.33 1.51 1.14
C HIS A 82 3.55 0.89 -0.02
N GLU A 83 2.59 0.01 0.25
CA GLU A 83 1.87 -0.71 -0.80
C GLU A 83 1.00 0.20 -1.71
N PRO A 84 0.32 1.24 -1.21
CA PRO A 84 -0.35 2.24 -2.07
C PRO A 84 0.58 2.95 -3.05
N LEU A 85 1.88 3.08 -2.74
CA LEU A 85 2.84 3.61 -3.70
C LEU A 85 3.01 2.67 -4.90
N HIS A 86 3.05 1.35 -4.67
CA HIS A 86 3.05 0.36 -5.75
C HIS A 86 1.77 0.41 -6.58
N ALA A 87 0.62 0.65 -5.94
CA ALA A 87 -0.65 0.85 -6.65
C ALA A 87 -0.61 2.12 -7.52
N TYR A 88 -0.13 3.24 -6.98
CA TYR A 88 -0.03 4.52 -7.71
C TYR A 88 0.90 4.42 -8.92
N ILE A 89 2.06 3.78 -8.77
CA ILE A 89 2.98 3.56 -9.90
C ILE A 89 2.32 2.67 -10.97
N ASN A 90 1.59 1.62 -10.57
CA ASN A 90 0.84 0.82 -11.54
C ASN A 90 -0.24 1.64 -12.25
N PHE A 91 -0.98 2.47 -11.52
CA PHE A 91 -1.99 3.36 -12.08
C PHE A 91 -1.41 4.33 -13.13
N VAL A 92 -0.24 4.93 -12.85
CA VAL A 92 0.36 5.91 -13.75
C VAL A 92 0.94 5.28 -15.02
N TYR A 93 1.47 4.05 -14.95
CA TYR A 93 2.27 3.47 -16.04
C TYR A 93 1.65 2.25 -16.74
N TYR A 94 0.69 1.57 -16.11
CA TYR A 94 0.23 0.24 -16.54
C TYR A 94 -1.29 0.08 -16.64
N THR A 95 -2.07 1.11 -16.26
CA THR A 95 -3.52 1.18 -16.53
C THR A 95 -3.82 2.27 -17.54
#